data_AF-A0A8D0YBM4-F1
#
_entry.id   AF-A0A8D0YBM4-F1
#
_cell.length_a   1.000
_cell.length_b   1.000
_cell.length_c   1.000
_cell.angle_alpha   90.00
_cell.angle_beta   90.00
_cell.angle_gamma   90.00
#
_symmetry.space_group_name_H-M   'P 1'
#
loop_
_entity.id
_entity.type
_entity.pdbx_description
1 polymer ?
#
loop_
_entity_poly.entity_id
_entity_poly.type
_entity_poly.pdbx_seq_one_letter_code
_entity_poly.pdbx_strand_id
1 'polypeptide(L)'
;MSGPQTPEPALDRQGDCSTGSGDEGAADGIQHSHRMLSFSDALLSIIATVMILPVTHMEITPEQKSDKSVQNLLATRIAVYLMTFLIVTVAWAAHTRLFQIVGKIDDTLALLNLACMMTITFLPFTFSLMVTFPEVPLGIFLFCVCVIAIGAIQALIVVYAFHFPHLLSPQIEGSAHRALHRRHILGIILQGPTLCLAAACFSLFFYPASYLLMATVVFLPYVSKAAGWCRDRLAGSREPPAHSLEFFTFDLHEPLSKERVEAFSDGVYAIVATLLILDICEDNVPDPKEVKAKFGGSLVAALGTSGPQFLAYFGSFVTVGLLWFAHHSLFLHIRKVTRPMGLLNTLSLAFVGGLPLAYQQTSAFEKQSPRELESVRVSCAIIFFASIFQFAIWTTALLQEGETLQPSARFGGREHAFMFAKLALYPCASLLAFASTCILSRFSTAIFHIMQIAVPFAFLLLRLLVRLALAALRALRGLTRPGRTQPAPRAMDDARAPLLPAPC
;
A
#
# COMPACT_ATOMS: atom_id res chain seq x y z
N MET A 1 -71.16 -46.77 -11.22
CA MET A 1 -71.45 -46.68 -9.78
C MET A 1 -70.13 -46.79 -9.03
N SER A 2 -69.90 -45.84 -8.11
CA SER A 2 -68.92 -45.86 -7.02
C SER A 2 -67.43 -45.68 -7.36
N GLY A 3 -66.87 -44.52 -7.00
CA GLY A 3 -65.43 -44.33 -6.73
C GLY A 3 -65.01 -45.04 -5.42
N PRO A 4 -63.79 -44.84 -4.86
CA PRO A 4 -62.99 -43.60 -4.92
C PRO A 4 -61.48 -43.78 -5.17
N GLN A 5 -60.79 -42.71 -5.60
CA GLN A 5 -59.34 -42.56 -5.40
C GLN A 5 -59.05 -41.12 -4.94
N THR A 6 -58.40 -41.00 -3.79
CA THR A 6 -57.71 -39.81 -3.29
C THR A 6 -56.21 -40.14 -3.11
N PRO A 7 -55.32 -39.13 -3.12
CA PRO A 7 -54.07 -39.20 -3.89
C PRO A 7 -52.77 -39.08 -3.05
N GLU A 8 -51.65 -38.98 -3.79
CA GLU A 8 -50.28 -38.52 -3.46
C GLU A 8 -49.15 -39.58 -3.29
N PRO A 9 -47.86 -39.25 -3.56
CA PRO A 9 -47.29 -37.97 -4.04
C PRO A 9 -46.43 -38.08 -5.32
N ALA A 10 -46.31 -36.96 -6.04
CA ALA A 10 -45.37 -36.78 -7.14
C ALA A 10 -43.95 -36.45 -6.61
N LEU A 11 -42.96 -37.13 -7.17
CA LEU A 11 -41.53 -36.91 -6.95
C LEU A 11 -41.03 -35.96 -8.05
N ASP A 12 -40.63 -34.76 -7.65
CA ASP A 12 -40.00 -33.76 -8.50
C ASP A 12 -38.63 -34.23 -9.00
N ARG A 13 -38.46 -34.26 -10.32
CA ARG A 13 -37.16 -34.03 -10.97
C ARG A 13 -37.32 -33.52 -12.41
N GLN A 14 -37.15 -32.20 -12.52
CA GLN A 14 -36.18 -31.56 -13.42
C GLN A 14 -36.47 -31.53 -14.93
N GLY A 15 -36.74 -30.32 -15.41
CA GLY A 15 -36.59 -29.92 -16.81
C GLY A 15 -37.57 -28.81 -17.19
N ASP A 16 -37.15 -27.54 -17.09
CA ASP A 16 -37.08 -26.65 -18.26
C ASP A 16 -36.74 -25.19 -17.92
N CYS A 17 -35.71 -24.72 -18.64
CA CYS A 17 -35.29 -23.35 -18.96
C CYS A 17 -35.89 -22.17 -18.18
N SER A 18 -35.12 -21.67 -17.22
CA SER A 18 -35.13 -20.24 -16.90
C SER A 18 -34.46 -19.46 -18.05
N THR A 19 -35.26 -18.67 -18.76
CA THR A 19 -34.86 -17.62 -19.69
C THR A 19 -33.75 -16.75 -19.09
N GLY A 20 -32.58 -16.76 -19.72
CA GLY A 20 -31.46 -15.91 -19.37
C GLY A 20 -31.77 -14.44 -19.67
N SER A 21 -31.73 -13.61 -18.63
CA SER A 21 -31.67 -12.15 -18.71
C SER A 21 -30.24 -11.69 -19.00
N GLY A 22 -29.65 -12.20 -20.07
CA GLY A 22 -28.24 -12.05 -20.36
C GLY A 22 -27.96 -11.82 -21.83
N ASP A 23 -28.59 -10.82 -22.46
CA ASP A 23 -28.03 -10.23 -23.70
C ASP A 23 -28.62 -8.86 -24.12
N GLU A 24 -29.10 -8.03 -23.19
CA GLU A 24 -29.47 -6.63 -23.54
C GLU A 24 -28.32 -5.63 -23.34
N GLY A 25 -27.16 -6.09 -22.85
CA GLY A 25 -25.98 -5.26 -22.61
C GLY A 25 -24.99 -5.16 -23.78
N ALA A 26 -25.18 -5.94 -24.86
CA ALA A 26 -24.25 -5.98 -25.99
C ALA A 26 -24.56 -4.97 -27.11
N ALA A 27 -25.68 -4.24 -27.01
CA ALA A 27 -26.14 -3.31 -28.04
C ALA A 27 -25.53 -1.90 -27.95
N ASP A 28 -24.88 -1.57 -26.83
CA ASP A 28 -24.20 -0.29 -26.58
C ASP A 28 -22.79 -0.67 -26.10
N GLY A 29 -21.71 -0.18 -26.72
CA GLY A 29 -20.31 -0.60 -26.49
C GLY A 29 -19.71 -0.31 -25.09
N ILE A 30 -20.52 -0.44 -24.05
CA ILE A 30 -20.26 -0.15 -22.65
C ILE A 30 -19.65 -1.39 -21.99
N GLN A 31 -18.42 -1.26 -21.50
CA GLN A 31 -17.65 -2.35 -20.90
C GLN A 31 -17.42 -2.13 -19.40
N HIS A 32 -17.21 -3.22 -18.67
CA HIS A 32 -16.79 -3.15 -17.26
C HIS A 32 -15.36 -2.58 -17.14
N SER A 33 -15.19 -1.58 -16.29
CA SER A 33 -13.92 -0.89 -16.08
C SER A 33 -12.87 -1.70 -15.31
N HIS A 34 -13.26 -2.78 -14.63
CA HIS A 34 -12.42 -3.53 -13.70
C HIS A 34 -11.06 -3.94 -14.29
N ARG A 35 -11.05 -4.63 -15.44
CA ARG A 35 -9.79 -5.10 -16.06
C ARG A 35 -8.85 -3.96 -16.45
N MET A 36 -9.39 -2.87 -16.97
CA MET A 36 -8.60 -1.70 -17.34
C MET A 36 -7.98 -1.05 -16.09
N LEU A 37 -8.74 -0.95 -15.00
CA LEU A 37 -8.26 -0.39 -13.74
C LEU A 37 -7.19 -1.27 -13.09
N SER A 38 -7.37 -2.60 -13.10
CA SER A 38 -6.34 -3.54 -12.64
C SER A 38 -5.06 -3.44 -13.46
N PHE A 39 -5.16 -3.26 -14.78
CA PHE A 39 -3.99 -3.03 -15.64
C PHE A 39 -3.26 -1.72 -15.26
N SER A 40 -4.00 -0.62 -15.10
CA SER A 40 -3.41 0.65 -14.66
C SER A 40 -2.74 0.54 -13.29
N ASP A 41 -3.36 -0.18 -12.33
CA ASP A 41 -2.78 -0.38 -10.99
C ASP A 41 -1.50 -1.19 -11.03
N ALA A 42 -1.49 -2.29 -11.79
CA ALA A 42 -0.29 -3.10 -12.00
C ALA A 42 0.83 -2.27 -12.62
N LEU A 43 0.57 -1.56 -13.72
CA LEU A 43 1.55 -0.75 -14.41
C LEU A 43 2.14 0.35 -13.51
N LEU A 44 1.28 1.07 -12.77
CA LEU A 44 1.73 2.14 -11.86
C LEU A 44 2.52 1.61 -10.66
N SER A 45 2.15 0.45 -10.11
CA SER A 45 2.91 -0.20 -9.03
C SER A 45 4.30 -0.65 -9.49
N ILE A 46 4.43 -1.18 -10.71
CA ILE A 46 5.72 -1.55 -11.32
C ILE A 46 6.60 -0.31 -11.44
N ILE A 47 6.07 0.75 -12.07
CA ILE A 47 6.80 2.00 -12.31
C ILE A 47 7.28 2.64 -11.01
N ALA A 48 6.43 2.66 -9.98
CA ALA A 48 6.82 3.20 -8.67
C ALA A 48 7.96 2.38 -8.05
N THR A 49 7.92 1.05 -8.17
CA THR A 49 8.85 0.15 -7.48
C THR A 49 10.20 0.05 -8.18
N VAL A 50 10.25 0.03 -9.51
CA VAL A 50 11.52 -0.08 -10.27
C VAL A 50 12.44 1.13 -10.11
N MET A 51 11.94 2.24 -9.54
CA MET A 51 12.77 3.40 -9.17
C MET A 51 13.80 3.11 -8.08
N ILE A 52 13.74 1.94 -7.44
CA ILE A 52 14.80 1.49 -6.53
C ILE A 52 16.07 1.04 -7.28
N LEU A 53 15.98 0.66 -8.56
CA LEU A 53 17.10 0.10 -9.33
C LEU A 53 18.34 1.02 -9.42
N PRO A 54 18.19 2.34 -9.65
CA PRO A 54 19.34 3.25 -9.63
C PRO A 54 20.03 3.34 -8.25
N VAL A 55 19.33 2.98 -7.18
CA VAL A 55 19.89 2.93 -5.82
C VAL A 55 20.65 1.62 -5.60
N THR A 56 20.12 0.49 -6.06
CA THR A 56 20.73 -0.83 -5.93
C THR A 56 21.97 -0.99 -6.80
N HIS A 57 21.98 -0.46 -8.02
CA HIS A 57 23.11 -0.58 -8.96
C HIS A 57 24.25 0.41 -8.69
N MET A 58 24.34 0.98 -7.48
CA MET A 58 25.45 1.86 -7.15
C MET A 58 26.71 1.03 -6.88
N GLU A 59 27.62 0.98 -7.84
CA GLU A 59 28.95 0.42 -7.64
C GLU A 59 29.79 1.36 -6.77
N ILE A 60 30.22 0.87 -5.60
CA ILE A 60 31.13 1.61 -4.70
C ILE A 60 32.49 0.91 -4.71
N THR A 61 33.43 1.47 -5.47
CA THR A 61 34.83 1.00 -5.52
C THR A 61 35.48 1.10 -4.13
N PRO A 62 36.27 0.10 -3.68
CA PRO A 62 36.87 0.06 -2.35
C PRO A 62 37.66 1.32 -1.95
N GLU A 63 38.29 2.01 -2.90
CA GLU A 63 39.04 3.25 -2.67
C GLU A 63 38.15 4.46 -2.35
N GLN A 64 36.91 4.48 -2.85
CA GLN A 64 35.93 5.57 -2.61
C GLN A 64 35.01 5.29 -1.41
N LYS A 65 35.05 4.08 -0.84
CA LYS A 65 34.12 3.64 0.22
C LYS A 65 34.16 4.48 1.50
N SER A 66 35.25 5.19 1.81
CA SER A 66 35.37 6.04 3.01
C SER A 66 35.04 7.51 2.77
N ASP A 67 34.68 7.88 1.55
CA ASP A 67 34.43 9.27 1.22
C ASP A 67 33.02 9.68 1.66
N LYS A 68 32.94 10.77 2.44
CA LYS A 68 31.68 11.37 2.89
C LYS A 68 30.80 11.77 1.69
N SER A 69 31.43 12.03 0.55
CA SER A 69 30.77 12.25 -0.74
C SER A 69 29.87 11.08 -1.17
N VAL A 70 30.33 9.83 -1.01
CA VAL A 70 29.59 8.63 -1.42
C VAL A 70 28.36 8.40 -0.52
N GLN A 71 28.50 8.62 0.79
CA GLN A 71 27.36 8.52 1.72
C GLN A 71 26.28 9.54 1.41
N ASN A 72 26.66 10.78 1.11
CA ASN A 72 25.73 11.82 0.69
C ASN A 72 25.04 11.45 -0.63
N LEU A 73 25.78 10.91 -1.60
CA LEU A 73 25.23 10.44 -2.87
C LEU A 73 24.17 9.34 -2.68
N LEU A 74 24.44 8.37 -1.79
CA LEU A 74 23.47 7.31 -1.46
C LEU A 74 22.22 7.86 -0.80
N ALA A 75 22.36 8.76 0.18
CA ALA A 75 21.23 9.43 0.79
C ALA A 75 20.40 10.20 -0.25
N THR A 76 21.06 10.90 -1.18
CA THR A 76 20.39 11.61 -2.29
C THR A 76 19.63 10.63 -3.18
N ARG A 77 20.21 9.51 -3.59
CA ARG A 77 19.53 8.51 -4.44
C ARG A 77 18.34 7.86 -3.72
N ILE A 78 18.45 7.57 -2.43
CA ILE A 78 17.33 7.07 -1.62
C ILE A 78 16.21 8.12 -1.54
N ALA A 79 16.54 9.39 -1.31
CA ALA A 79 15.56 10.48 -1.30
C ALA A 79 14.85 10.62 -2.67
N VAL A 80 15.60 10.48 -3.76
CA VAL A 80 15.09 10.49 -5.14
C VAL A 80 14.12 9.33 -5.39
N TYR A 81 14.47 8.13 -4.94
CA TYR A 81 13.57 6.98 -4.97
C TYR A 81 12.26 7.26 -4.20
N LEU A 82 12.36 7.72 -2.95
CA LEU A 82 11.17 8.01 -2.14
C LEU A 82 10.28 9.08 -2.79
N MET A 83 10.89 10.14 -3.34
CA MET A 83 10.15 11.21 -4.01
C MET A 83 9.45 10.72 -5.28
N THR A 84 10.13 9.95 -6.12
CA THR A 84 9.54 9.39 -7.35
C THR A 84 8.40 8.42 -7.05
N PHE A 85 8.57 7.55 -6.05
CA PHE A 85 7.51 6.65 -5.58
C PHE A 85 6.26 7.42 -5.15
N LEU A 86 6.44 8.50 -4.36
CA LEU A 86 5.35 9.36 -3.91
C LEU A 86 4.66 10.12 -5.05
N ILE A 87 5.41 10.57 -6.06
CA ILE A 87 4.85 11.24 -7.24
C ILE A 87 3.96 10.29 -8.03
N VAL A 88 4.44 9.08 -8.32
CA VAL A 88 3.66 8.06 -9.04
C VAL A 88 2.41 7.68 -8.25
N THR A 89 2.52 7.57 -6.92
CA THR A 89 1.35 7.26 -6.07
C THR A 89 0.33 8.40 -6.04
N VAL A 90 0.75 9.67 -6.16
CA VAL A 90 -0.18 10.81 -6.33
C VAL A 90 -0.92 10.71 -7.66
N ALA A 91 -0.21 10.41 -8.75
CA ALA A 91 -0.81 10.22 -10.06
C ALA A 91 -1.82 9.04 -10.05
N TRP A 92 -1.46 7.93 -9.42
CA TRP A 92 -2.36 6.79 -9.19
C TRP A 92 -3.59 7.18 -8.35
N ALA A 93 -3.41 7.95 -7.28
CA ALA A 93 -4.52 8.41 -6.44
C ALA A 93 -5.45 9.39 -7.18
N ALA A 94 -4.94 10.23 -8.08
CA ALA A 94 -5.75 11.08 -8.94
C ALA A 94 -6.54 10.24 -9.96
N HIS A 95 -5.87 9.26 -10.58
CA HIS A 95 -6.47 8.33 -11.53
C HIS A 95 -7.58 7.46 -10.89
N THR A 96 -7.38 6.95 -9.67
CA THR A 96 -8.41 6.20 -8.95
C THR A 96 -9.68 7.04 -8.72
N ARG A 97 -9.51 8.31 -8.33
CA ARG A 97 -10.62 9.25 -8.13
C ARG A 97 -11.36 9.55 -9.43
N LEU A 98 -10.63 9.78 -10.51
CA LEU A 98 -11.21 10.00 -11.82
C LEU A 98 -12.13 8.84 -12.23
N PHE A 99 -11.66 7.60 -12.08
CA PHE A 99 -12.44 6.43 -12.51
C PHE A 99 -13.53 5.98 -11.53
N GLN A 100 -13.52 6.44 -10.28
CA GLN A 100 -14.70 6.33 -9.39
C GLN A 100 -15.89 7.16 -9.91
N ILE A 101 -15.61 8.28 -10.58
CA ILE A 101 -16.62 9.13 -11.22
C ILE A 101 -17.07 8.54 -12.56
N VAL A 102 -16.10 8.08 -13.38
CA VAL A 102 -16.35 7.61 -14.74
C VAL A 102 -17.14 6.29 -14.77
N GLY A 103 -17.12 5.44 -13.74
CA GLY A 103 -18.03 4.28 -13.63
C GLY A 103 -17.83 3.19 -14.69
N LYS A 104 -18.38 3.40 -15.89
CA LYS A 104 -18.29 2.51 -17.06
C LYS A 104 -17.30 3.05 -18.09
N ILE A 105 -16.81 2.18 -18.97
CA ILE A 105 -15.81 2.56 -19.99
C ILE A 105 -16.29 2.18 -21.39
N ASP A 106 -15.81 2.92 -22.38
CA ASP A 106 -15.88 2.60 -23.80
C ASP A 106 -14.46 2.56 -24.40
N ASP A 107 -14.35 2.25 -25.69
CA ASP A 107 -13.05 2.12 -26.36
C ASP A 107 -12.26 3.45 -26.37
N THR A 108 -12.96 4.59 -26.52
CA THR A 108 -12.34 5.92 -26.51
C THR A 108 -11.73 6.23 -25.14
N LEU A 109 -12.47 6.00 -24.05
CA LEU A 109 -11.97 6.16 -22.69
C LEU A 109 -10.81 5.20 -22.39
N ALA A 110 -10.85 3.98 -22.92
CA ALA A 110 -9.76 3.03 -22.78
C ALA A 110 -8.47 3.52 -23.47
N LEU A 111 -8.58 4.09 -24.68
CA LEU A 111 -7.44 4.69 -25.39
C LEU A 111 -6.91 5.95 -24.69
N LEU A 112 -7.79 6.81 -24.18
CA LEU A 112 -7.39 7.98 -23.38
C LEU A 112 -6.70 7.56 -22.08
N ASN A 113 -7.19 6.51 -21.42
CA ASN A 113 -6.52 5.90 -20.26
C ASN A 113 -5.14 5.39 -20.64
N LEU A 114 -5.00 4.67 -21.77
CA LEU A 114 -3.71 4.17 -22.24
C LEU A 114 -2.72 5.31 -22.52
N ALA A 115 -3.17 6.41 -23.14
CA ALA A 115 -2.37 7.61 -23.35
C ALA A 115 -1.94 8.26 -22.02
N CYS A 116 -2.84 8.28 -21.03
CA CYS A 116 -2.53 8.73 -19.67
C CYS A 116 -1.45 7.85 -19.03
N MET A 117 -1.59 6.52 -19.11
CA MET A 117 -0.61 5.57 -18.57
C MET A 117 0.76 5.74 -19.25
N MET A 118 0.80 5.85 -20.58
CA MET A 118 2.02 6.11 -21.34
C MET A 118 2.71 7.38 -20.86
N THR A 119 1.96 8.47 -20.64
CA THR A 119 2.53 9.73 -20.15
C THR A 119 3.07 9.61 -18.72
N ILE A 120 2.37 8.89 -17.83
CA ILE A 120 2.83 8.64 -16.45
C ILE A 120 4.12 7.80 -16.44
N THR A 121 4.25 6.82 -17.34
CA THR A 121 5.46 5.96 -17.44
C THR A 121 6.73 6.75 -17.76
N PHE A 122 6.60 7.94 -18.34
CA PHE A 122 7.73 8.79 -18.69
C PHE A 122 8.21 9.68 -17.52
N LEU A 123 7.42 9.81 -16.44
CA LEU A 123 7.80 10.61 -15.26
C LEU A 123 9.13 10.17 -14.62
N PRO A 124 9.38 8.87 -14.36
CA PRO A 124 10.68 8.36 -13.96
C PRO A 124 11.88 8.93 -14.72
N PHE A 125 11.80 8.92 -16.05
CA PHE A 125 12.88 9.38 -16.91
C PHE A 125 13.12 10.87 -16.73
N THR A 126 12.05 11.68 -16.73
CA THR A 126 12.17 13.14 -16.51
C THR A 126 12.76 13.47 -15.14
N PHE A 127 12.39 12.72 -14.11
CA PHE A 127 12.93 12.91 -12.76
C PHE A 127 14.41 12.50 -12.68
N SER A 128 14.79 11.39 -13.31
CA SER A 128 16.19 10.98 -13.41
C SER A 128 17.02 12.07 -14.08
N LEU A 129 16.55 12.64 -15.20
CA LEU A 129 17.24 13.71 -15.91
C LEU A 129 17.41 14.96 -15.04
N MET A 130 16.36 15.33 -14.30
CA MET A 130 16.35 16.47 -13.38
C MET A 130 17.35 16.31 -12.22
N VAL A 131 17.49 15.09 -11.68
CA VAL A 131 18.43 14.81 -10.59
C VAL A 131 19.88 14.74 -11.09
N THR A 132 20.10 14.17 -12.27
CA THR A 132 21.45 14.09 -12.85
C THR A 132 21.99 15.46 -13.26
N PHE A 133 21.13 16.34 -13.77
CA PHE A 133 21.51 17.67 -14.24
C PHE A 133 20.67 18.76 -13.56
N PRO A 134 20.82 18.99 -12.24
CA PRO A 134 19.95 19.89 -11.48
C PRO A 134 20.06 21.35 -11.91
N GLU A 135 21.22 21.75 -12.42
CA GLU A 135 21.51 23.10 -12.93
C GLU A 135 20.95 23.33 -14.35
N VAL A 136 20.58 22.26 -15.07
CA VAL A 136 20.07 22.35 -16.44
C VAL A 136 18.54 22.35 -16.40
N PRO A 137 17.86 23.41 -16.90
CA PRO A 137 16.42 23.57 -16.76
C PRO A 137 15.60 22.54 -17.56
N LEU A 138 16.23 21.81 -18.48
CA LEU A 138 15.57 20.83 -19.35
C LEU A 138 14.83 19.74 -18.57
N GLY A 139 15.41 19.22 -17.49
CA GLY A 139 14.79 18.16 -16.69
C GLY A 139 13.47 18.61 -16.07
N ILE A 140 13.46 19.81 -15.47
CA ILE A 140 12.27 20.40 -14.86
C ILE A 140 11.23 20.73 -15.93
N PHE A 141 11.65 21.32 -17.05
CA PHE A 141 10.77 21.64 -18.16
C PHE A 141 10.03 20.39 -18.67
N LEU A 142 10.75 19.30 -18.94
CA LEU A 142 10.15 18.04 -19.39
C LEU A 142 9.20 17.44 -18.35
N PHE A 143 9.59 17.46 -17.06
CA PHE A 143 8.72 17.01 -15.98
C PHE A 143 7.40 17.81 -15.95
N CYS A 144 7.47 19.14 -16.05
CA CYS A 144 6.28 20.00 -16.10
C CYS A 144 5.41 19.70 -17.33
N VAL A 145 6.01 19.52 -18.51
CA VAL A 145 5.28 19.14 -19.73
C VAL A 145 4.54 17.82 -19.54
N CYS A 146 5.16 16.81 -18.91
CA CYS A 146 4.50 15.54 -18.62
C CYS A 146 3.30 15.70 -17.67
N VAL A 147 3.44 16.47 -16.58
CA VAL A 147 2.34 16.71 -15.65
C VAL A 147 1.20 17.48 -16.31
N ILE A 148 1.51 18.47 -17.16
CA ILE A 148 0.51 19.21 -17.94
C ILE A 148 -0.21 18.27 -18.91
N ALA A 149 0.51 17.40 -19.62
CA ALA A 149 -0.07 16.41 -20.53
C ALA A 149 -0.98 15.41 -19.80
N ILE A 150 -0.55 14.90 -18.63
CA ILE A 150 -1.39 14.03 -17.78
C ILE A 150 -2.69 14.75 -17.40
N GLY A 151 -2.60 15.98 -16.91
CA GLY A 151 -3.78 16.76 -16.53
C GLY A 151 -4.70 17.09 -17.70
N ALA A 152 -4.14 17.38 -18.88
CA ALA A 152 -4.91 17.63 -20.10
C ALA A 152 -5.68 16.37 -20.55
N ILE A 153 -5.02 15.20 -20.54
CA ILE A 153 -5.67 13.91 -20.87
C ILE A 153 -6.76 13.58 -19.84
N GLN A 154 -6.50 13.76 -18.54
CA GLN A 154 -7.50 13.55 -17.50
C GLN A 154 -8.68 14.53 -17.62
N ALA A 155 -8.43 15.80 -17.95
CA ALA A 155 -9.47 16.78 -18.23
C ALA A 155 -10.31 16.38 -19.44
N LEU A 156 -9.69 15.85 -20.50
CA LEU A 156 -10.38 15.35 -21.68
C LEU A 156 -11.27 14.14 -21.34
N ILE A 157 -10.79 13.21 -20.52
CA ILE A 157 -11.58 12.08 -19.99
C ILE A 157 -12.82 12.59 -19.25
N VAL A 158 -12.67 13.59 -18.37
CA VAL A 158 -13.81 14.19 -17.66
C VAL A 158 -14.79 14.84 -18.63
N VAL A 159 -14.30 15.67 -19.56
CA VAL A 159 -15.18 16.35 -20.52
C VAL A 159 -15.95 15.33 -21.37
N TYR A 160 -15.29 14.26 -21.80
CA TYR A 160 -15.91 13.17 -22.56
C TYR A 160 -16.95 12.41 -21.73
N ALA A 161 -16.62 11.99 -20.51
CA ALA A 161 -17.54 11.27 -19.64
C ALA A 161 -18.78 12.11 -19.27
N PHE A 162 -18.64 13.42 -19.08
CA PHE A 162 -19.77 14.32 -18.84
C PHE A 162 -20.57 14.65 -20.10
N HIS A 163 -19.99 14.48 -21.30
CA HIS A 163 -20.72 14.59 -22.56
C HIS A 163 -21.66 13.39 -22.78
N PHE A 164 -21.28 12.21 -22.30
CA PHE A 164 -22.05 10.96 -22.41
C PHE A 164 -22.51 10.46 -21.02
N PRO A 165 -23.69 10.88 -20.52
CA PRO A 165 -24.11 10.63 -19.15
C PRO A 165 -24.20 9.16 -18.75
N HIS A 166 -24.45 8.25 -19.70
CA HIS A 166 -24.57 6.81 -19.46
C HIS A 166 -23.26 6.13 -19.02
N LEU A 167 -22.12 6.80 -19.24
CA LEU A 167 -20.80 6.33 -18.80
C LEU A 167 -20.64 6.55 -17.29
N LEU A 168 -21.07 7.71 -16.79
CA LEU A 168 -20.89 8.16 -15.40
C LEU A 168 -21.43 7.16 -14.37
N SER A 169 -20.89 7.24 -13.15
CA SER A 169 -21.44 6.48 -12.03
C SER A 169 -22.91 6.85 -11.77
N PRO A 170 -23.76 5.89 -11.35
CA PRO A 170 -25.20 6.11 -11.18
C PRO A 170 -25.52 7.19 -10.13
N GLN A 171 -24.62 7.39 -9.17
CA GLN A 171 -24.74 8.45 -8.15
C GLN A 171 -24.64 9.85 -8.76
N ILE A 172 -23.79 10.03 -9.76
CA ILE A 172 -23.55 11.33 -10.41
C ILE A 172 -24.52 11.54 -11.58
N GLU A 173 -24.88 10.47 -12.29
CA GLU A 173 -25.85 10.49 -13.39
C GLU A 173 -27.19 11.09 -12.95
N GLY A 174 -27.71 10.67 -11.78
CA GLY A 174 -28.98 11.15 -11.22
C GLY A 174 -28.95 12.52 -10.53
N SER A 175 -27.79 13.19 -10.47
CA SER A 175 -27.66 14.45 -9.73
C SER A 175 -28.21 15.66 -10.51
N ALA A 176 -28.92 16.57 -9.84
CA ALA A 176 -29.50 17.76 -10.48
C ALA A 176 -28.44 18.79 -10.95
N HIS A 177 -27.24 18.78 -10.32
CA HIS A 177 -26.19 19.79 -10.52
C HIS A 177 -24.97 19.28 -11.29
N ARG A 178 -25.16 18.51 -12.39
CA ARG A 178 -24.05 17.92 -13.19
C ARG A 178 -23.04 18.95 -13.71
N ALA A 179 -23.51 20.12 -14.14
CA ALA A 179 -22.63 21.17 -14.66
C ALA A 179 -21.71 21.76 -13.58
N LEU A 180 -22.18 21.85 -12.34
CA LEU A 180 -21.39 22.31 -11.20
C LEU A 180 -20.32 21.26 -10.85
N HIS A 181 -20.70 19.98 -10.78
CA HIS A 181 -19.78 18.86 -10.56
C HIS A 181 -18.67 18.83 -11.62
N ARG A 182 -19.03 18.99 -12.90
CA ARG A 182 -18.05 19.06 -14.00
C ARG A 182 -17.04 20.18 -13.80
N ARG A 183 -17.50 21.41 -13.52
CA ARG A 183 -16.61 22.58 -13.31
C ARG A 183 -15.67 22.37 -12.13
N HIS A 184 -16.20 21.80 -11.05
CA HIS A 184 -15.46 21.53 -9.83
C HIS A 184 -14.36 20.48 -10.03
N ILE A 185 -14.71 19.32 -10.61
CA ILE A 185 -13.75 18.25 -10.93
C ILE A 185 -12.65 18.78 -11.86
N LEU A 186 -13.04 19.53 -12.89
CA LEU A 186 -12.09 20.08 -13.85
C LEU A 186 -11.13 21.09 -13.19
N GLY A 187 -11.62 21.93 -12.27
CA GLY A 187 -10.77 22.87 -11.53
C GLY A 187 -9.68 22.18 -10.71
N ILE A 188 -10.00 21.03 -10.12
CA ILE A 188 -9.05 20.28 -9.28
C ILE A 188 -8.01 19.55 -10.12
N ILE A 189 -8.45 18.90 -11.20
CA ILE A 189 -7.53 18.23 -12.13
C ILE A 189 -6.59 19.24 -12.78
N LEU A 190 -7.07 20.44 -13.10
CA LEU A 190 -6.26 21.50 -13.72
C LEU A 190 -5.37 22.27 -12.74
N GLN A 191 -5.59 22.19 -11.41
CA GLN A 191 -4.77 22.91 -10.42
C GLN A 191 -3.29 22.50 -10.47
N GLY A 192 -2.99 21.20 -10.61
CA GLY A 192 -1.60 20.73 -10.74
C GLY A 192 -0.94 21.25 -12.03
N PRO A 193 -1.54 21.03 -13.21
CA PRO A 193 -1.08 21.57 -14.49
C PRO A 193 -0.87 23.09 -14.50
N THR A 194 -1.74 23.89 -13.88
CA THR A 194 -1.57 25.35 -13.84
C THR A 194 -0.36 25.76 -13.02
N LEU A 195 -0.12 25.11 -11.88
CA LEU A 195 1.09 25.32 -11.07
C LEU A 195 2.35 24.84 -11.82
N CYS A 196 2.29 23.71 -12.52
CA CYS A 196 3.39 23.21 -13.34
C CYS A 196 3.66 24.10 -14.57
N LEU A 197 2.63 24.71 -15.15
CA LEU A 197 2.80 25.68 -16.24
C LEU A 197 3.53 26.93 -15.73
N ALA A 198 3.15 27.43 -14.55
CA ALA A 198 3.88 28.51 -13.90
C ALA A 198 5.34 28.10 -13.64
N ALA A 199 5.58 26.91 -13.09
CA ALA A 199 6.93 26.38 -12.86
C ALA A 199 7.75 26.27 -14.15
N ALA A 200 7.17 25.76 -15.24
CA ALA A 200 7.83 25.67 -16.54
C ALA A 200 8.24 27.04 -17.08
N CYS A 201 7.37 28.06 -16.94
CA CYS A 201 7.70 29.44 -17.31
C CYS A 201 8.86 29.97 -16.45
N PHE A 202 8.80 29.80 -15.13
CA PHE A 202 9.87 30.24 -14.22
C PHE A 202 11.18 29.49 -14.43
N SER A 203 11.14 28.24 -14.89
CA SER A 203 12.33 27.42 -15.16
C SER A 203 13.29 28.06 -16.19
N LEU A 204 12.78 28.92 -17.08
CA LEU A 204 13.60 29.60 -18.09
C LEU A 204 14.31 30.85 -17.55
N PHE A 205 13.80 31.44 -16.45
CA PHE A 205 14.29 32.71 -15.91
C PHE A 205 14.95 32.56 -14.53
N PHE A 206 14.42 31.69 -13.67
CA PHE A 206 14.85 31.52 -12.28
C PHE A 206 14.53 30.10 -11.78
N TYR A 207 15.46 29.17 -12.04
CA TYR A 207 15.31 27.75 -11.72
C TYR A 207 15.05 27.43 -10.23
N PRO A 208 15.57 28.18 -9.21
CA PRO A 208 15.29 27.85 -7.81
C PRO A 208 13.80 28.00 -7.45
N ALA A 209 13.08 28.99 -8.00
CA ALA A 209 11.64 29.11 -7.76
C ALA A 209 10.85 27.98 -8.42
N SER A 210 11.30 27.47 -9.57
CA SER A 210 10.67 26.33 -10.22
C SER A 210 10.71 25.08 -9.34
N TYR A 211 11.85 24.81 -8.68
CA TYR A 211 11.96 23.72 -7.71
C TYR A 211 11.02 23.89 -6.51
N LEU A 212 10.86 25.12 -6.00
CA LEU A 212 9.94 25.40 -4.89
C LEU A 212 8.47 25.17 -5.28
N LEU A 213 8.08 25.61 -6.48
CA LEU A 213 6.73 25.37 -7.02
C LEU A 213 6.49 23.88 -7.24
N MET A 214 7.46 23.15 -7.77
CA MET A 214 7.35 21.70 -7.94
C MET A 214 7.24 20.96 -6.60
N ALA A 215 8.07 21.32 -5.61
CA ALA A 215 7.95 20.79 -4.27
C ALA A 215 6.54 21.04 -3.71
N THR A 216 5.97 22.22 -3.96
CA THR A 216 4.59 22.53 -3.57
C THR A 216 3.59 21.59 -4.27
N VAL A 217 3.70 21.36 -5.58
CA VAL A 217 2.82 20.42 -6.31
C VAL A 217 2.89 19.00 -5.73
N VAL A 218 4.09 18.53 -5.37
CA VAL A 218 4.28 17.18 -4.83
C VAL A 218 3.81 17.07 -3.38
N PHE A 219 4.16 18.02 -2.52
CA PHE A 219 3.91 17.94 -1.08
C PHE A 219 2.53 18.47 -0.65
N LEU A 220 1.93 19.41 -1.38
CA LEU A 220 0.63 20.01 -1.02
C LEU A 220 -0.48 18.96 -0.84
N PRO A 221 -0.62 17.92 -1.70
CA PRO A 221 -1.60 16.85 -1.49
C PRO A 221 -1.36 16.04 -0.22
N TYR A 222 -0.12 15.92 0.24
CA TYR A 222 0.23 15.20 1.46
C TYR A 222 0.05 16.07 2.71
N VAL A 223 0.50 17.31 2.66
CA VAL A 223 0.34 18.29 3.74
C VAL A 223 -1.14 18.57 4.00
N SER A 224 -1.94 18.75 2.95
CA SER A 224 -3.40 18.94 3.10
C SER A 224 -4.08 17.73 3.75
N LYS A 225 -3.71 16.50 3.37
CA LYS A 225 -4.21 15.27 4.02
C LYS A 225 -3.81 15.20 5.49
N ALA A 226 -2.55 15.48 5.82
CA ALA A 226 -2.05 15.44 7.19
C ALA A 226 -2.67 16.53 8.07
N ALA A 227 -2.80 17.75 7.53
CA ALA A 227 -3.44 18.87 8.21
C ALA A 227 -4.93 18.64 8.43
N GLY A 228 -5.65 18.08 7.44
CA GLY A 228 -7.04 17.66 7.59
C GLY A 228 -7.22 16.63 8.71
N TRP A 229 -6.41 15.57 8.70
CA TRP A 229 -6.41 14.57 9.77
C TRP A 229 -6.12 15.17 11.16
N CYS A 230 -5.13 16.06 11.24
CA CYS A 230 -4.77 16.71 12.50
C CYS A 230 -5.89 17.61 13.02
N ARG A 231 -6.52 18.39 12.12
CA ARG A 231 -7.66 19.27 12.43
C ARG A 231 -8.87 18.48 12.91
N ASP A 232 -9.24 17.40 12.21
CA ASP A 232 -10.39 16.56 12.57
C ASP A 232 -10.19 15.92 13.96
N ARG A 233 -8.93 15.64 14.32
CA ARG A 233 -8.57 15.08 15.62
C ARG A 233 -8.53 16.12 16.75
N LEU A 234 -8.10 17.35 16.47
CA LEU A 234 -8.00 18.45 17.45
C LEU A 234 -9.32 19.17 17.69
N ALA A 235 -10.14 19.35 16.64
CA ALA A 235 -11.37 20.14 16.73
C ALA A 235 -12.57 19.35 17.28
N GLY A 236 -12.47 18.02 17.38
CA GLY A 236 -13.64 17.15 17.53
C GLY A 236 -14.55 17.25 16.31
N SER A 237 -15.36 16.22 16.02
CA SER A 237 -16.33 16.26 14.93
C SER A 237 -17.38 17.35 15.17
N ARG A 238 -17.06 18.60 14.82
CA ARG A 238 -18.01 19.70 14.79
C ARG A 238 -18.73 19.61 13.46
N GLU A 239 -20.04 19.36 13.51
CA GLU A 239 -20.91 19.44 12.34
C GLU A 239 -20.63 20.77 11.60
N PRO A 240 -20.45 20.74 10.28
CA PRO A 240 -20.15 21.95 9.53
C PRO A 240 -21.31 22.95 9.68
N PRO A 241 -21.02 24.25 9.90
CA PRO A 241 -22.07 25.26 10.09
C PRO A 241 -22.94 25.38 8.83
N ALA A 242 -24.25 25.42 9.03
CA ALA A 242 -25.25 25.28 7.98
C ALA A 242 -25.20 26.33 6.84
N HIS A 243 -24.51 27.46 6.97
CA HIS A 243 -24.52 28.51 5.94
C HIS A 243 -23.25 29.37 5.92
N SER A 244 -22.11 28.82 5.50
CA SER A 244 -20.96 29.63 5.12
C SER A 244 -20.31 29.08 3.85
N LEU A 245 -20.69 29.67 2.70
CA LEU A 245 -20.01 29.60 1.40
C LEU A 245 -19.54 28.19 0.97
N GLU A 246 -20.43 27.48 0.28
CA GLU A 246 -20.22 26.23 -0.46
C GLU A 246 -19.17 26.33 -1.60
N PHE A 247 -17.92 26.69 -1.30
CA PHE A 247 -16.90 26.92 -2.34
C PHE A 247 -15.57 26.18 -2.16
N PHE A 248 -15.41 25.33 -1.15
CA PHE A 248 -14.16 24.59 -0.94
C PHE A 248 -14.36 23.22 -0.30
N THR A 249 -14.99 22.27 -1.00
CA THR A 249 -14.76 20.84 -0.75
C THR A 249 -15.07 20.05 -2.01
N PHE A 250 -14.03 19.65 -2.75
CA PHE A 250 -14.03 18.26 -3.20
C PHE A 250 -14.20 17.43 -1.93
N ASP A 251 -15.09 16.47 -1.91
CA ASP A 251 -15.39 15.74 -0.70
C ASP A 251 -14.14 14.96 -0.24
N LEU A 252 -13.35 15.61 0.62
CA LEU A 252 -12.12 15.09 1.21
C LEU A 252 -12.41 13.80 2.02
N HIS A 253 -13.69 13.50 2.27
CA HIS A 253 -14.19 12.35 3.01
C HIS A 253 -14.46 11.10 2.17
N GLU A 254 -14.44 11.16 0.83
CA GLU A 254 -14.74 9.95 0.06
C GLU A 254 -13.61 8.91 0.24
N PRO A 255 -13.92 7.64 0.60
CA PRO A 255 -12.92 6.61 0.82
C PRO A 255 -12.20 6.23 -0.48
N LEU A 256 -10.95 5.78 -0.39
CA LEU A 256 -10.29 5.16 -1.54
C LEU A 256 -10.95 3.81 -1.82
N SER A 257 -11.01 3.39 -3.09
CA SER A 257 -11.44 2.03 -3.41
C SER A 257 -10.46 1.03 -2.80
N LYS A 258 -10.99 0.10 -2.01
CA LYS A 258 -10.21 -0.94 -1.34
C LYS A 258 -9.47 -1.83 -2.34
N GLU A 259 -10.18 -2.30 -3.37
CA GLU A 259 -9.64 -3.16 -4.42
C GLU A 259 -8.43 -2.53 -5.13
N ARG A 260 -8.51 -1.23 -5.41
CA ARG A 260 -7.42 -0.47 -6.04
C ARG A 260 -6.18 -0.43 -5.15
N VAL A 261 -6.38 -0.19 -3.86
CA VAL A 261 -5.28 -0.14 -2.87
C VAL A 261 -4.64 -1.53 -2.73
N GLU A 262 -5.44 -2.59 -2.71
CA GLU A 262 -4.98 -3.98 -2.67
C GLU A 262 -4.16 -4.32 -3.92
N ALA A 263 -4.69 -4.06 -5.13
CA ALA A 263 -4.02 -4.33 -6.40
C ALA A 263 -2.68 -3.59 -6.53
N PHE A 264 -2.63 -2.30 -6.15
CA PHE A 264 -1.38 -1.53 -6.15
C PHE A 264 -0.37 -2.10 -5.14
N SER A 265 -0.83 -2.50 -3.95
CA SER A 265 0.03 -3.10 -2.92
C SER A 265 0.61 -4.43 -3.39
N ASP A 266 -0.22 -5.32 -3.93
CA ASP A 266 0.17 -6.63 -4.45
C ASP A 266 1.23 -6.50 -5.56
N GLY A 267 1.06 -5.52 -6.45
CA GLY A 267 2.04 -5.23 -7.50
C GLY A 267 3.41 -4.80 -6.95
N VAL A 268 3.45 -3.95 -5.90
CA VAL A 268 4.72 -3.57 -5.24
C VAL A 268 5.40 -4.79 -4.62
N TYR A 269 4.67 -5.61 -3.85
CA TYR A 269 5.23 -6.82 -3.23
C TYR A 269 5.75 -7.82 -4.28
N ALA A 270 5.02 -8.02 -5.38
CA ALA A 270 5.43 -8.91 -6.46
C ALA A 270 6.72 -8.44 -7.14
N ILE A 271 6.85 -7.13 -7.40
CA ILE A 271 8.07 -6.59 -8.01
C ILE A 271 9.24 -6.65 -7.05
N VAL A 272 9.06 -6.36 -5.77
CA VAL A 272 10.11 -6.55 -4.76
C VAL A 272 10.60 -7.99 -4.73
N ALA A 273 9.70 -8.98 -4.71
CA ALA A 273 10.08 -10.39 -4.76
C ALA A 273 10.80 -10.75 -6.07
N THR A 274 10.39 -10.17 -7.20
CA THR A 274 11.02 -10.38 -8.51
C THR A 274 12.43 -9.80 -8.56
N LEU A 275 12.65 -8.60 -8.00
CA LEU A 275 13.96 -7.99 -7.92
C LEU A 275 14.94 -8.83 -7.08
N LEU A 276 14.46 -9.46 -5.99
CA LEU A 276 15.28 -10.34 -5.16
C LEU A 276 15.77 -11.59 -5.90
N ILE A 277 14.94 -12.21 -6.76
CA ILE A 277 15.37 -13.39 -7.52
C ILE A 277 16.23 -13.01 -8.73
N LEU A 278 15.98 -11.86 -9.37
CA LEU A 278 16.81 -11.37 -10.47
C LEU A 278 18.25 -11.11 -10.02
N ASP A 279 18.43 -10.55 -8.82
CA ASP A 279 19.73 -10.35 -8.18
C ASP A 279 20.53 -11.67 -8.07
N ILE A 280 19.89 -12.73 -7.56
CA ILE A 280 20.48 -14.07 -7.49
C ILE A 280 20.79 -14.64 -8.88
N CYS A 281 19.91 -14.43 -9.84
CA CYS A 281 20.10 -14.94 -11.20
C CYS A 281 21.25 -14.24 -11.94
N GLU A 282 21.57 -12.99 -11.60
CA GLU A 282 22.66 -12.24 -12.20
C GLU A 282 24.00 -12.58 -11.54
N ASP A 283 24.07 -12.63 -10.21
CA ASP A 283 25.33 -12.77 -9.46
C ASP A 283 25.79 -14.23 -9.24
N ASN A 284 24.86 -15.19 -9.14
CA ASN A 284 25.18 -16.55 -8.67
C ASN A 284 25.28 -17.60 -9.79
N VAL A 285 25.14 -17.21 -11.04
CA VAL A 285 25.31 -18.11 -12.19
C VAL A 285 26.78 -18.07 -12.63
N PRO A 286 27.56 -19.14 -12.37
CA PRO A 286 29.00 -19.10 -12.61
C PRO A 286 29.35 -19.22 -14.11
N ASP A 287 30.40 -18.51 -14.55
CA ASP A 287 30.91 -18.63 -15.93
C ASP A 287 31.55 -20.03 -16.12
N PRO A 288 31.26 -20.74 -17.23
CA PRO A 288 31.87 -22.04 -17.53
C PRO A 288 33.41 -22.05 -17.46
N LYS A 289 34.07 -20.95 -17.84
CA LYS A 289 35.53 -20.80 -17.76
C LYS A 289 36.00 -20.73 -16.31
N GLU A 290 35.26 -20.04 -15.46
CA GLU A 290 35.56 -19.94 -14.03
C GLU A 290 35.38 -21.28 -13.32
N VAL A 291 34.30 -22.01 -13.62
CA VAL A 291 34.07 -23.37 -13.09
C VAL A 291 35.21 -24.30 -13.48
N LYS A 292 35.66 -24.23 -14.74
CA LYS A 292 36.78 -25.04 -15.22
C LYS A 292 38.10 -24.66 -14.54
N ALA A 293 38.37 -23.37 -14.37
CA ALA A 293 39.63 -22.87 -13.81
C ALA A 293 39.74 -23.06 -12.29
N LYS A 294 38.68 -22.74 -11.53
CA LYS A 294 38.70 -22.74 -10.06
C LYS A 294 38.26 -24.07 -9.43
N PHE A 295 37.38 -24.82 -10.10
CA PHE A 295 36.73 -26.01 -9.54
C PHE A 295 36.98 -27.28 -10.37
N GLY A 296 37.91 -27.24 -11.33
CA GLY A 296 38.25 -28.39 -12.17
C GLY A 296 37.08 -28.88 -13.03
N GLY A 297 36.11 -28.01 -13.36
CA GLY A 297 34.90 -28.37 -14.09
C GLY A 297 33.76 -28.91 -13.24
N SER A 298 33.92 -28.97 -11.91
CA SER A 298 32.86 -29.40 -11.00
C SER A 298 31.89 -28.26 -10.68
N LEU A 299 30.72 -28.26 -11.33
CA LEU A 299 29.65 -27.31 -11.05
C LEU A 299 29.10 -27.45 -9.62
N VAL A 300 29.08 -28.67 -9.07
CA VAL A 300 28.62 -28.93 -7.69
C VAL A 300 29.49 -28.20 -6.67
N ALA A 301 30.82 -28.22 -6.87
CA ALA A 301 31.74 -27.51 -6.00
C ALA A 301 31.56 -25.99 -6.12
N ALA A 302 31.37 -25.47 -7.34
CA ALA A 302 31.08 -24.06 -7.57
C ALA A 302 29.79 -23.63 -6.86
N LEU A 303 28.68 -24.33 -7.09
CA LEU A 303 27.38 -24.03 -6.46
C LEU A 303 27.40 -24.21 -4.94
N GLY A 304 28.23 -25.13 -4.42
CA GLY A 304 28.44 -25.29 -2.99
C GLY A 304 28.96 -24.02 -2.30
N THR A 305 29.71 -23.18 -3.02
CA THR A 305 30.19 -21.89 -2.48
C THR A 305 29.09 -20.82 -2.40
N SER A 306 28.08 -20.89 -3.26
CA SER A 306 26.95 -19.95 -3.29
C SER A 306 25.81 -20.29 -2.32
N GLY A 307 25.90 -21.41 -1.59
CA GLY A 307 24.88 -21.88 -0.65
C GLY A 307 24.35 -20.81 0.33
N PRO A 308 25.20 -20.00 0.99
CA PRO A 308 24.75 -18.94 1.89
C PRO A 308 23.91 -17.85 1.20
N GLN A 309 24.20 -17.53 -0.07
CA GLN A 309 23.47 -16.52 -0.85
C GLN A 309 22.04 -17.01 -1.15
N PHE A 310 21.89 -18.29 -1.53
CA PHE A 310 20.56 -18.91 -1.69
C PHE A 310 19.76 -18.91 -0.39
N LEU A 311 20.39 -19.23 0.75
CA LEU A 311 19.70 -19.18 2.04
C LEU A 311 19.27 -17.76 2.42
N ALA A 312 20.12 -16.77 2.14
CA ALA A 312 19.80 -15.36 2.36
C ALA A 312 18.62 -14.92 1.47
N TYR A 313 18.56 -15.38 0.21
CA TYR A 313 17.43 -15.15 -0.69
C TYR A 313 16.12 -15.68 -0.10
N PHE A 314 16.11 -16.94 0.38
CA PHE A 314 14.91 -17.50 1.01
C PHE A 314 14.45 -16.70 2.24
N GLY A 315 15.38 -16.24 3.08
CA GLY A 315 15.07 -15.38 4.22
C GLY A 315 14.41 -14.05 3.78
N SER A 316 14.94 -13.42 2.75
CA SER A 316 14.39 -12.17 2.19
C SER A 316 13.03 -12.37 1.56
N PHE A 317 12.86 -13.42 0.75
CA PHE A 317 11.57 -13.77 0.15
C PHE A 317 10.50 -14.02 1.22
N VAL A 318 10.85 -14.76 2.28
CA VAL A 318 9.96 -15.00 3.41
C VAL A 318 9.62 -13.70 4.13
N THR A 319 10.58 -12.77 4.30
CA THR A 319 10.29 -11.46 4.90
C THR A 319 9.28 -10.65 4.09
N VAL A 320 9.47 -10.57 2.78
CA VAL A 320 8.53 -9.90 1.86
C VAL A 320 7.16 -10.56 1.93
N GLY A 321 7.12 -11.89 1.85
CA GLY A 321 5.87 -12.67 1.89
C GLY A 321 5.11 -12.55 3.21
N LEU A 322 5.79 -12.47 4.36
CA LEU A 322 5.13 -12.28 5.64
C LEU A 322 4.65 -10.85 5.86
N LEU A 323 5.37 -9.83 5.35
CA LEU A 323 4.87 -8.45 5.33
C LEU A 323 3.63 -8.33 4.44
N TRP A 324 3.63 -8.98 3.27
CA TRP A 324 2.45 -9.09 2.42
C TRP A 324 1.30 -9.82 3.14
N PHE A 325 1.57 -10.95 3.80
CA PHE A 325 0.56 -11.71 4.53
C PHE A 325 -0.07 -10.90 5.67
N ALA A 326 0.72 -10.09 6.39
CA ALA A 326 0.24 -9.18 7.42
C ALA A 326 -0.67 -8.09 6.83
N HIS A 327 -0.26 -7.49 5.71
CA HIS A 327 -1.05 -6.52 4.95
C HIS A 327 -2.36 -7.13 4.43
N HIS A 328 -2.30 -8.26 3.73
CA HIS A 328 -3.47 -8.98 3.23
C HIS A 328 -4.46 -9.31 4.37
N SER A 329 -3.95 -9.83 5.49
CA SER A 329 -4.76 -10.11 6.68
C SER A 329 -5.45 -8.87 7.26
N LEU A 330 -4.77 -7.72 7.23
CA LEU A 330 -5.30 -6.44 7.67
C LEU A 330 -6.43 -5.97 6.74
N PHE A 331 -6.18 -5.96 5.44
CA PHE A 331 -7.15 -5.49 4.45
C PHE A 331 -8.38 -6.40 4.32
N LEU A 332 -8.26 -7.71 4.58
CA LEU A 332 -9.44 -8.59 4.74
C LEU A 332 -10.42 -8.11 5.82
N HIS A 333 -9.93 -7.51 6.90
CA HIS A 333 -10.75 -7.02 8.02
C HIS A 333 -11.17 -5.54 7.87
N ILE A 334 -10.62 -4.83 6.88
CA ILE A 334 -11.00 -3.45 6.57
C ILE A 334 -12.25 -3.45 5.69
N ARG A 335 -13.28 -2.73 6.14
CA ARG A 335 -14.53 -2.47 5.40
C ARG A 335 -14.43 -1.25 4.50
N LYS A 336 -13.80 -0.18 4.98
CA LYS A 336 -13.69 1.11 4.28
C LYS A 336 -12.28 1.68 4.47
N VAL A 337 -11.62 2.02 3.37
CA VAL A 337 -10.27 2.59 3.40
C VAL A 337 -10.36 4.12 3.49
N THR A 338 -9.98 4.66 4.65
CA THR A 338 -9.92 6.11 4.86
C THR A 338 -8.66 6.70 4.22
N ARG A 339 -8.67 8.01 3.98
CA ARG A 339 -7.51 8.74 3.43
C ARG A 339 -6.23 8.63 4.29
N PRO A 340 -6.25 8.74 5.63
CA PRO A 340 -5.04 8.54 6.43
C PRO A 340 -4.52 7.11 6.31
N MET A 341 -5.39 6.09 6.25
CA MET A 341 -4.98 4.71 5.98
C MET A 341 -4.30 4.58 4.62
N GLY A 342 -4.81 5.24 3.57
CA GLY A 342 -4.18 5.25 2.25
C GLY A 342 -2.79 5.93 2.23
N LEU A 343 -2.61 7.01 3.00
CA LEU A 343 -1.29 7.66 3.16
C LEU A 343 -0.31 6.72 3.88
N LEU A 344 -0.72 6.13 4.99
CA LEU A 344 0.10 5.18 5.73
C LEU A 344 0.43 3.94 4.89
N ASN A 345 -0.50 3.47 4.05
CA ASN A 345 -0.25 2.40 3.09
C ASN A 345 0.83 2.81 2.07
N THR A 346 0.71 4.02 1.52
CA THR A 346 1.71 4.57 0.57
C THR A 346 3.10 4.60 1.20
N LEU A 347 3.21 5.08 2.44
CA LEU A 347 4.48 5.12 3.17
C LEU A 347 5.01 3.71 3.44
N SER A 348 4.16 2.77 3.88
CA SER A 348 4.54 1.37 4.07
C SER A 348 5.12 0.78 2.77
N LEU A 349 4.44 0.95 1.64
CA LEU A 349 4.88 0.43 0.34
C LEU A 349 6.18 1.06 -0.15
N ALA A 350 6.38 2.36 0.09
CA ALA A 350 7.65 3.03 -0.24
C ALA A 350 8.84 2.44 0.53
N PHE A 351 8.65 2.00 1.78
CA PHE A 351 9.71 1.30 2.52
C PHE A 351 9.82 -0.18 2.12
N VAL A 352 8.71 -0.85 1.79
CA VAL A 352 8.72 -2.21 1.23
C VAL A 352 9.52 -2.26 -0.08
N GLY A 353 9.36 -1.27 -0.95
CA GLY A 353 10.12 -1.16 -2.19
C GLY A 353 11.64 -0.98 -2.00
N GLY A 354 12.09 -0.59 -0.79
CA GLY A 354 13.50 -0.54 -0.41
C GLY A 354 14.07 -1.86 0.12
N LEU A 355 13.28 -2.93 0.26
CA LEU A 355 13.77 -4.23 0.74
C LEU A 355 14.86 -4.88 -0.14
N PRO A 356 14.88 -4.73 -1.48
CA PRO A 356 15.98 -5.25 -2.29
C PRO A 356 17.33 -4.62 -1.91
N LEU A 357 17.36 -3.33 -1.57
CA LEU A 357 18.56 -2.64 -1.09
C LEU A 357 19.04 -3.22 0.24
N ALA A 358 18.13 -3.47 1.19
CA ALA A 358 18.45 -4.12 2.46
C ALA A 358 19.09 -5.50 2.25
N TYR A 359 18.54 -6.27 1.30
CA TYR A 359 19.04 -7.60 0.99
C TYR A 359 20.44 -7.59 0.37
N GLN A 360 20.63 -6.85 -0.74
CA GLN A 360 21.92 -6.77 -1.43
C GLN A 360 23.04 -6.29 -0.50
N GLN A 361 22.75 -5.27 0.32
CA GLN A 361 23.72 -4.79 1.30
C GLN A 361 24.05 -5.82 2.37
N THR A 362 23.18 -6.78 2.64
CA THR A 362 23.44 -7.82 3.66
C THR A 362 24.12 -9.05 3.05
N SER A 363 23.92 -9.32 1.75
CA SER A 363 24.53 -10.45 1.03
C SER A 363 25.95 -10.15 0.52
N ALA A 364 26.27 -8.89 0.22
CA ALA A 364 27.51 -8.51 -0.47
C ALA A 364 28.77 -8.36 0.40
N PHE A 365 28.71 -8.50 1.73
CA PHE A 365 29.87 -8.27 2.61
C PHE A 365 30.59 -9.53 3.09
N GLU A 366 31.93 -9.43 3.09
CA GLU A 366 32.81 -10.36 3.80
C GLU A 366 32.64 -10.21 5.31
N LYS A 367 32.60 -11.36 6.00
CA LYS A 367 32.50 -11.49 7.46
C LYS A 367 33.46 -10.54 8.19
N GLN A 368 32.95 -9.76 9.15
CA GLN A 368 33.66 -8.97 10.18
C GLN A 368 34.18 -7.57 9.80
N SER A 369 33.55 -6.86 8.84
CA SER A 369 33.85 -5.43 8.62
C SER A 369 32.99 -4.50 9.50
N PRO A 370 33.48 -3.31 9.94
CA PRO A 370 32.69 -2.34 10.70
C PRO A 370 31.39 -1.90 10.00
N ARG A 371 31.31 -2.06 8.68
CA ARG A 371 30.14 -1.71 7.85
C ARG A 371 29.05 -2.79 7.82
N GLU A 372 29.32 -4.02 8.26
CA GLU A 372 28.27 -5.04 8.44
C GLU A 372 27.20 -4.56 9.43
N LEU A 373 27.65 -3.90 10.50
CA LEU A 373 26.78 -3.33 11.52
C LEU A 373 25.86 -2.26 10.94
N GLU A 374 26.37 -1.41 10.05
CA GLU A 374 25.60 -0.38 9.37
C GLU A 374 24.56 -1.00 8.42
N SER A 375 24.95 -2.01 7.66
CA SER A 375 24.06 -2.75 6.76
C SER A 375 22.90 -3.45 7.50
N VAL A 376 23.19 -4.14 8.61
CA VAL A 376 22.16 -4.76 9.47
C VAL A 376 21.22 -3.69 10.04
N ARG A 377 21.75 -2.54 10.47
CA ARG A 377 20.94 -1.42 10.99
C ARG A 377 20.03 -0.83 9.93
N VAL A 378 20.52 -0.62 8.71
CA VAL A 378 19.72 -0.14 7.57
C VAL A 378 18.61 -1.14 7.25
N SER A 379 18.94 -2.44 7.19
CA SER A 379 17.96 -3.50 6.96
C SER A 379 16.86 -3.55 8.03
N CYS A 380 17.24 -3.49 9.31
CA CYS A 380 16.29 -3.41 10.42
C CYS A 380 15.42 -2.14 10.35
N ALA A 381 16.00 -0.99 9.98
CA ALA A 381 15.26 0.26 9.83
C ALA A 381 14.23 0.19 8.68
N ILE A 382 14.61 -0.35 7.53
CA ILE A 382 13.70 -0.53 6.39
C ILE A 382 12.54 -1.45 6.78
N ILE A 383 12.82 -2.61 7.39
CA ILE A 383 11.79 -3.55 7.84
C ILE A 383 10.89 -2.91 8.92
N PHE A 384 11.48 -2.14 9.84
CA PHE A 384 10.72 -1.39 10.85
C PHE A 384 9.75 -0.40 10.21
N PHE A 385 10.22 0.47 9.31
CA PHE A 385 9.36 1.47 8.67
C PHE A 385 8.30 0.80 7.77
N ALA A 386 8.66 -0.24 7.01
CA ALA A 386 7.72 -1.00 6.20
C ALA A 386 6.56 -1.57 7.04
N SER A 387 6.84 -2.04 8.25
CA SER A 387 5.85 -2.71 9.11
C SER A 387 5.12 -1.78 10.09
N ILE A 388 5.78 -0.77 10.66
CA ILE A 388 5.16 0.16 11.62
C ILE A 388 4.04 0.97 10.98
N PHE A 389 4.16 1.31 9.69
CA PHE A 389 3.09 1.99 8.97
C PHE A 389 1.85 1.09 8.79
N GLN A 390 2.02 -0.23 8.61
CA GLN A 390 0.87 -1.16 8.61
C GLN A 390 0.22 -1.25 9.99
N PHE A 391 1.03 -1.27 11.04
CA PHE A 391 0.52 -1.19 12.42
C PHE A 391 -0.24 0.13 12.65
N ALA A 392 0.24 1.24 12.10
CA ALA A 392 -0.43 2.53 12.16
C ALA A 392 -1.75 2.57 11.36
N ILE A 393 -1.85 1.85 10.23
CA ILE A 393 -3.12 1.68 9.50
C ILE A 393 -4.15 0.99 10.40
N TRP A 394 -3.73 -0.08 11.08
CA TRP A 394 -4.57 -0.77 12.04
C TRP A 394 -4.99 0.18 13.18
N THR A 395 -4.07 0.80 13.90
CA THR A 395 -4.47 1.73 14.98
C THR A 395 -5.38 2.86 14.49
N THR A 396 -5.21 3.35 13.26
CA THR A 396 -6.10 4.35 12.65
C THR A 396 -7.50 3.79 12.40
N ALA A 397 -7.63 2.58 11.87
CA ALA A 397 -8.92 1.92 11.68
C ALA A 397 -9.62 1.65 13.03
N LEU A 398 -8.84 1.38 14.06
CA LEU A 398 -9.31 1.12 15.42
C LEU A 398 -9.97 2.35 16.08
N LEU A 399 -9.53 3.56 15.72
CA LEU A 399 -10.13 4.82 16.18
C LEU A 399 -11.57 5.01 15.64
N GLN A 400 -11.89 4.39 14.51
CA GLN A 400 -13.20 4.44 13.86
C GLN A 400 -13.72 3.02 13.57
N GLU A 401 -13.65 2.15 14.59
CA GLU A 401 -13.91 0.71 14.44
C GLU A 401 -15.34 0.37 13.97
N GLY A 402 -16.29 1.29 14.20
CA GLY A 402 -17.68 1.15 13.76
C GLY A 402 -17.84 1.12 12.24
N GLU A 403 -17.10 1.99 11.54
CA GLU A 403 -17.20 2.16 10.08
C GLU A 403 -16.12 1.39 9.31
N THR A 404 -14.89 1.38 9.83
CA THR A 404 -13.72 0.95 9.06
C THR A 404 -13.41 -0.53 9.21
N LEU A 405 -13.88 -1.20 10.27
CA LEU A 405 -13.51 -2.57 10.61
C LEU A 405 -14.69 -3.53 10.72
N GLN A 406 -14.41 -4.78 10.36
CA GLN A 406 -15.30 -5.91 10.61
C GLN A 406 -15.45 -6.18 12.11
N PRO A 407 -16.63 -6.61 12.59
CA PRO A 407 -16.89 -6.87 14.01
C PRO A 407 -15.90 -7.83 14.69
N SER A 408 -15.32 -8.78 13.93
CA SER A 408 -14.36 -9.75 14.44
C SER A 408 -13.03 -9.14 14.91
N ALA A 409 -12.62 -7.99 14.36
CA ALA A 409 -11.33 -7.34 14.60
C ALA A 409 -11.40 -6.12 15.55
N ARG A 410 -12.62 -5.70 15.93
CA ARG A 410 -12.88 -4.59 16.88
C ARG A 410 -12.32 -4.88 18.27
N PHE A 411 -12.27 -3.88 19.15
CA PHE A 411 -11.89 -4.10 20.55
C PHE A 411 -12.74 -5.20 21.19
N GLY A 412 -12.08 -6.17 21.82
CA GLY A 412 -12.74 -7.35 22.40
C GLY A 412 -13.20 -8.41 21.38
N GLY A 413 -13.00 -8.17 20.08
CA GLY A 413 -13.30 -9.11 19.01
C GLY A 413 -12.42 -10.37 19.04
N ARG A 414 -12.91 -11.46 18.44
CA ARG A 414 -12.23 -12.77 18.42
C ARG A 414 -10.85 -12.72 17.77
N GLU A 415 -10.69 -11.91 16.72
CA GLU A 415 -9.45 -11.83 15.95
C GLU A 415 -8.57 -10.62 16.34
N HIS A 416 -9.04 -9.75 17.24
CA HIS A 416 -8.34 -8.53 17.65
C HIS A 416 -6.91 -8.79 18.17
N ALA A 417 -6.76 -9.70 19.14
CA ALA A 417 -5.46 -10.03 19.72
C ALA A 417 -4.51 -10.68 18.69
N PHE A 418 -5.05 -11.48 17.77
CA PHE A 418 -4.25 -12.10 16.70
C PHE A 418 -3.79 -11.06 15.68
N MET A 419 -4.65 -10.11 15.30
CA MET A 419 -4.30 -9.01 14.40
C MET A 419 -3.26 -8.08 15.00
N PHE A 420 -3.41 -7.73 16.29
CA PHE A 420 -2.39 -6.99 17.03
C PHE A 420 -1.04 -7.71 17.00
N ALA A 421 -1.01 -8.99 17.39
CA ALA A 421 0.23 -9.76 17.43
C ALA A 421 0.87 -9.90 16.04
N LYS A 422 0.06 -10.13 15.00
CA LYS A 422 0.53 -10.26 13.61
C LYS A 422 1.22 -8.98 13.11
N LEU A 423 0.60 -7.82 13.34
CA LEU A 423 1.11 -6.53 12.87
C LEU A 423 2.22 -5.95 13.76
N ALA A 424 2.28 -6.35 15.03
CA ALA A 424 3.33 -5.92 15.97
C ALA A 424 4.61 -6.77 15.87
N LEU A 425 4.55 -7.98 15.31
CA LEU A 425 5.67 -8.93 15.31
C LEU A 425 6.92 -8.38 14.61
N TYR A 426 6.81 -7.92 13.37
CA TYR A 426 7.95 -7.35 12.64
C TYR A 426 8.47 -6.04 13.26
N PRO A 427 7.63 -5.03 13.58
CA PRO A 427 8.12 -3.80 14.20
C PRO A 427 8.87 -4.06 15.51
N CYS A 428 8.36 -4.97 16.36
CA CYS A 428 9.03 -5.31 17.60
C CYS A 428 10.34 -6.08 17.34
N ALA A 429 10.32 -7.07 16.45
CA ALA A 429 11.50 -7.88 16.14
C ALA A 429 12.64 -7.04 15.54
N SER A 430 12.34 -6.19 14.56
CA SER A 430 13.34 -5.33 13.91
C SER A 430 13.86 -4.23 14.84
N LEU A 431 13.00 -3.64 15.69
CA LEU A 431 13.42 -2.67 16.69
C LEU A 431 14.31 -3.31 17.77
N LEU A 432 13.96 -4.52 18.23
CA LEU A 432 14.78 -5.27 19.18
C LEU A 432 16.12 -5.67 18.55
N ALA A 433 16.14 -6.11 17.29
CA ALA A 433 17.38 -6.40 16.59
C ALA A 433 18.25 -5.15 16.47
N PHE A 434 17.66 -4.01 16.05
CA PHE A 434 18.35 -2.73 15.96
C PHE A 434 18.94 -2.30 17.31
N ALA A 435 18.13 -2.26 18.38
CA ALA A 435 18.58 -1.92 19.73
C ALA A 435 19.68 -2.86 20.22
N SER A 436 19.55 -4.16 19.93
CA SER A 436 20.56 -5.16 20.25
C SER A 436 21.87 -4.94 19.49
N THR A 437 21.83 -4.45 18.24
CA THR A 437 23.05 -4.08 17.50
C THR A 437 23.72 -2.81 18.05
N CYS A 438 22.98 -1.93 18.74
CA CYS A 438 23.54 -0.77 19.42
C CYS A 438 24.26 -1.15 20.71
N ILE A 439 23.76 -2.16 21.43
CA ILE A 439 24.31 -2.60 22.73
C ILE A 439 25.36 -3.71 22.55
N LEU A 440 25.06 -4.74 21.76
CA LEU A 440 25.89 -5.92 21.49
C LEU A 440 26.43 -5.88 20.06
N SER A 441 27.27 -4.89 19.75
CA SER A 441 27.83 -4.69 18.39
C SER A 441 28.50 -5.94 17.81
N ARG A 442 29.15 -6.75 18.66
CA ARG A 442 29.85 -7.99 18.29
C ARG A 442 28.93 -9.12 17.77
N PHE A 443 27.66 -9.14 18.16
CA PHE A 443 26.72 -10.22 17.80
C PHE A 443 25.61 -9.76 16.84
N SER A 444 25.76 -8.58 16.23
CA SER A 444 24.76 -7.96 15.36
C SER A 444 24.25 -8.87 14.23
N THR A 445 25.17 -9.51 13.50
CA THR A 445 24.83 -10.43 12.40
C THR A 445 24.08 -11.68 12.87
N ALA A 446 24.55 -12.30 13.97
CA ALA A 446 23.89 -13.45 14.57
C ALA A 446 22.46 -13.11 15.02
N ILE A 447 22.26 -11.94 15.65
CA ILE A 447 20.95 -11.46 16.08
C ILE A 447 20.02 -11.25 14.89
N PHE A 448 20.53 -10.67 13.80
CA PHE A 448 19.75 -10.49 12.58
C PHE A 448 19.35 -11.82 11.92
N HIS A 449 20.27 -12.78 11.80
CA HIS A 449 19.95 -14.10 11.27
C HIS A 449 18.96 -14.87 12.15
N ILE A 450 19.11 -14.79 13.48
CA ILE A 450 18.15 -15.37 14.42
C ILE A 450 16.78 -14.74 14.24
N MET A 451 16.70 -13.41 14.09
CA MET A 451 15.44 -12.71 13.82
C MET A 451 14.78 -13.21 12.51
N GLN A 452 15.56 -13.29 11.43
CA GLN A 452 15.11 -13.76 10.12
C GLN A 452 14.55 -15.18 10.15
N ILE A 453 15.11 -16.06 10.97
CA ILE A 453 14.63 -17.44 11.13
C ILE A 453 13.45 -17.52 12.11
N ALA A 454 13.52 -16.80 13.24
CA ALA A 454 12.55 -16.92 14.33
C ALA A 454 11.18 -16.31 13.99
N VAL A 455 11.15 -15.18 13.27
CA VAL A 455 9.90 -14.49 12.91
C VAL A 455 8.97 -15.38 12.07
N PRO A 456 9.44 -16.09 11.02
CA PRO A 456 8.62 -17.06 10.29
C PRO A 456 7.96 -18.13 11.18
N PHE A 457 8.73 -18.73 12.09
CA PHE A 457 8.19 -19.71 13.04
C PHE A 457 7.16 -19.07 13.98
N ALA A 458 7.40 -17.84 14.43
CA ALA A 458 6.46 -17.09 15.26
C ALA A 458 5.15 -16.77 14.50
N PHE A 459 5.21 -16.50 13.19
CA PHE A 459 4.01 -16.34 12.35
C PHE A 459 3.21 -17.64 12.22
N LEU A 460 3.88 -18.77 11.97
CA LEU A 460 3.25 -20.09 11.86
C LEU A 460 2.57 -20.51 13.18
N LEU A 461 3.24 -20.26 14.31
CA LEU A 461 2.75 -20.61 15.64
C LEU A 461 1.95 -19.48 16.30
N LEU A 462 1.65 -18.40 15.58
CA LEU A 462 1.08 -17.17 16.15
C LEU A 462 -0.20 -17.43 16.95
N ARG A 463 -1.10 -18.27 16.42
CA ARG A 463 -2.36 -18.60 17.10
C ARG A 463 -2.13 -19.32 18.43
N LEU A 464 -1.17 -20.24 18.49
CA LEU A 464 -0.83 -20.98 19.70
C LEU A 464 -0.16 -20.05 20.72
N LEU A 465 0.86 -19.30 20.29
CA LEU A 465 1.61 -18.36 21.13
C LEU A 465 0.71 -17.32 21.79
N VAL A 466 -0.19 -16.70 21.03
CA VAL A 466 -1.14 -15.70 21.56
C VAL A 466 -2.11 -16.33 22.56
N ARG A 467 -2.64 -17.53 22.29
CA ARG A 467 -3.55 -18.21 23.22
C ARG A 467 -2.85 -18.56 24.54
N LEU A 468 -1.63 -19.10 24.48
CA LEU A 468 -0.84 -19.42 25.66
C LEU A 468 -0.49 -18.16 26.45
N ALA A 469 -0.05 -17.08 25.79
CA ALA A 469 0.27 -15.82 26.44
C ALA A 469 -0.96 -15.20 27.12
N LEU A 470 -2.12 -15.20 26.46
CA LEU A 470 -3.38 -14.71 27.05
C LEU A 470 -3.81 -15.56 28.24
N ALA A 471 -3.66 -16.88 28.17
CA ALA A 471 -3.97 -17.79 29.29
C ALA A 471 -3.04 -17.53 30.48
N ALA A 472 -1.73 -17.39 30.24
CA ALA A 472 -0.75 -17.06 31.27
C ALA A 472 -1.02 -15.70 31.92
N LEU A 473 -1.34 -14.67 31.13
CA LEU A 473 -1.72 -13.34 31.64
C LEU A 473 -3.00 -13.38 32.49
N ARG A 474 -4.00 -14.17 32.09
CA ARG A 474 -5.23 -14.36 32.88
C ARG A 474 -4.96 -15.09 34.20
N ALA A 475 -4.14 -16.15 34.17
CA ALA A 475 -3.73 -16.88 35.37
C ALA A 475 -2.96 -15.97 36.34
N LEU A 476 -2.01 -15.18 35.83
CA LEU A 476 -1.25 -14.21 36.64
C LEU A 476 -2.15 -13.11 37.23
N ARG A 477 -3.09 -12.56 36.44
CA ARG A 477 -4.08 -11.59 36.95
C ARG A 477 -4.99 -12.19 38.02
N GLY A 478 -5.38 -13.46 37.86
CA GLY A 478 -6.15 -14.21 38.86
C GLY A 478 -5.39 -14.39 40.17
N LEU A 479 -4.08 -14.67 40.10
CA LEU A 479 -3.20 -14.76 41.27
C LEU A 479 -3.01 -13.41 41.99
N THR A 480 -3.00 -12.29 41.27
CA THR A 480 -2.89 -10.93 41.85
C THR A 480 -4.21 -10.34 42.38
N ARG A 481 -5.36 -10.98 42.13
CA ARG A 481 -6.66 -10.61 42.72
C ARG A 481 -7.23 -11.77 43.56
N PRO A 482 -6.64 -12.12 44.71
CA PRO A 482 -7.29 -13.00 45.66
C PRO A 482 -8.34 -12.19 46.44
N GLY A 483 -9.61 -12.35 46.10
CA GLY A 483 -10.72 -11.82 46.93
C GLY A 483 -11.59 -10.76 46.27
N ARG A 484 -12.52 -11.19 45.43
CA ARG A 484 -13.89 -10.70 45.50
C ARG A 484 -14.78 -11.93 45.52
N THR A 485 -15.05 -12.42 46.72
CA THR A 485 -16.15 -13.33 46.99
C THR A 485 -17.41 -12.72 46.36
N GLN A 486 -18.00 -13.43 45.40
CA GLN A 486 -19.39 -13.19 45.04
C GLN A 486 -20.22 -13.36 46.33
N PRO A 487 -21.05 -12.40 46.75
CA PRO A 487 -22.10 -12.73 47.70
C PRO A 487 -23.05 -13.72 47.01
N ALA A 488 -23.34 -14.81 47.71
CA ALA A 488 -24.30 -15.83 47.33
C ALA A 488 -25.65 -15.20 46.88
N PRO A 489 -26.41 -15.85 45.98
CA PRO A 489 -27.72 -15.36 45.59
C PRO A 489 -28.64 -15.38 46.82
N ARG A 490 -29.06 -14.20 47.31
CA ARG A 490 -30.16 -14.11 48.26
C ARG A 490 -31.45 -14.49 47.54
N ALA A 491 -32.08 -15.55 48.03
CA ALA A 491 -33.46 -15.88 47.75
C ALA A 491 -34.41 -14.85 48.39
N MET A 492 -35.60 -14.71 47.79
CA MET A 492 -36.72 -13.78 48.08
C MET A 492 -36.50 -12.34 47.59
N ASP A 493 -37.34 -11.74 46.73
CA ASP A 493 -38.81 -11.76 46.77
C ASP A 493 -39.47 -11.73 45.37
N ASP A 494 -40.46 -12.63 45.18
CA ASP A 494 -41.50 -12.55 44.15
C ASP A 494 -42.50 -11.43 44.54
N ALA A 495 -42.50 -10.28 43.86
CA ALA A 495 -43.66 -9.39 43.85
C ALA A 495 -43.60 -8.35 42.71
N ARG A 496 -44.57 -8.50 41.79
CA ARG A 496 -45.23 -7.47 40.95
C ARG A 496 -44.54 -7.05 39.66
N ALA A 497 -44.92 -7.74 38.58
CA ALA A 497 -45.05 -7.15 37.25
C ALA A 497 -46.46 -6.54 37.07
N PRO A 498 -46.62 -5.32 36.52
CA PRO A 498 -47.86 -4.93 35.86
C PRO A 498 -47.82 -5.37 34.40
N LEU A 499 -48.79 -6.22 34.03
CA LEU A 499 -49.18 -6.54 32.67
C LEU A 499 -49.58 -5.25 31.92
N LEU A 500 -49.04 -5.06 30.71
CA LEU A 500 -49.64 -4.19 29.69
C LEU A 500 -50.15 -5.07 28.54
N PRO A 501 -51.38 -4.85 28.04
CA PRO A 501 -51.99 -5.69 27.01
C PRO A 501 -51.55 -5.27 25.59
N ALA A 502 -51.49 -6.25 24.68
CA ALA A 502 -51.29 -6.03 23.26
C ALA A 502 -52.59 -5.50 22.59
N PRO A 503 -52.51 -4.56 21.64
CA PRO A 503 -53.66 -4.18 20.82
C PRO A 503 -53.83 -5.16 19.64
N CYS A 504 -55.10 -5.41 19.31
CA CYS A 504 -55.56 -6.14 18.13
C CYS A 504 -55.23 -5.42 16.82
#